data_AF-A0A4R3A2N7-F1
#
_entry.id   AF-A0A4R3A2N7-F1
#
_cell.length_a   1.000
_cell.length_b   1.000
_cell.length_c   1.000
_cell.angle_alpha   90.00
_cell.angle_beta   90.00
_cell.angle_gamma   90.00
#
_symmetry.space_group_name_H-M   'P 1'
#
loop_
_entity.id
_entity.type
_entity.pdbx_description
1 polymer ?
#
loop_
_entity_poly.entity_id
_entity_poly.type
_entity_poly.pdbx_seq_one_letter_code
_entity_poly.pdbx_strand_id
1 'polypeptide(L)'
;MQLGQPFTLFLIYLLFNVIVFCVYWWDKQAAIEGEWRVSENTLLTLAFLGGSLGAVSAQRLLRHKTRKEPFRSILMTIVGLHVVIAAFWLFAPAGTLARLLTLME
;
A
#
# COMPACT_ATOMS: atom_id res chain seq x y z
N MET A 1 -13.14 11.99 -25.11
CA MET A 1 -13.43 12.25 -23.68
C MET A 1 -12.90 11.05 -22.86
N GLN A 2 -11.59 10.94 -22.67
CA GLN A 2 -10.93 9.81 -21.97
C GLN A 2 -10.32 10.21 -20.60
N LEU A 3 -10.35 11.50 -20.25
CA LEU A 3 -9.77 12.01 -18.99
C LEU A 3 -10.51 11.56 -17.71
N GLY A 4 -11.76 11.07 -17.81
CA GLY A 4 -12.53 10.66 -16.63
C GLY A 4 -12.00 9.40 -15.95
N GLN A 5 -11.58 8.39 -16.73
CA GLN A 5 -11.15 7.08 -16.24
C GLN A 5 -9.91 7.13 -15.33
N PRO A 6 -8.80 7.79 -15.69
CA PRO A 6 -7.62 7.84 -14.81
C PRO A 6 -7.90 8.63 -13.52
N PHE A 7 -8.72 9.68 -13.59
CA PHE A 7 -9.11 10.45 -12.41
C PHE A 7 -9.97 9.63 -11.45
N THR A 8 -10.95 8.88 -11.95
CA THR A 8 -11.78 7.99 -11.12
C THR A 8 -10.94 6.91 -10.44
N LEU A 9 -10.00 6.28 -11.16
CA LEU A 9 -9.10 5.28 -10.58
C LEU A 9 -8.21 5.89 -9.48
N PHE A 10 -7.70 7.11 -9.70
CA PHE A 10 -6.92 7.83 -8.70
C PHE A 10 -7.74 8.12 -7.44
N LEU A 11 -9.00 8.55 -7.58
CA LEU A 11 -9.89 8.78 -6.44
C LEU A 11 -10.20 7.49 -5.66
N ILE A 12 -10.46 6.38 -6.36
CA ILE A 12 -10.69 5.07 -5.72
C ILE A 12 -9.44 4.64 -4.94
N TYR A 13 -8.26 4.80 -5.54
CA TYR A 13 -6.99 4.51 -4.88
C TYR A 13 -6.80 5.36 -3.61
N LEU A 14 -7.09 6.66 -3.68
CA LEU A 14 -6.99 7.56 -2.54
C LEU A 14 -7.97 7.16 -1.43
N LEU A 15 -9.23 6.88 -1.80
CA LEU A 15 -10.26 6.44 -0.87
C LEU A 15 -9.88 5.13 -0.18
N PHE A 16 -9.34 4.17 -0.93
CA PHE A 16 -8.84 2.91 -0.36
C PHE A 16 -7.72 3.16 0.66
N ASN A 17 -6.79 4.08 0.38
CA ASN A 17 -5.74 4.44 1.33
C ASN A 17 -6.28 5.13 2.59
N VAL A 18 -7.35 5.93 2.48
CA VAL A 18 -8.06 6.48 3.65
C VAL A 18 -8.69 5.37 4.48
N ILE A 19 -9.36 4.40 3.85
CA ILE A 19 -9.95 3.25 4.54
C ILE A 19 -8.86 2.47 5.29
N VAL A 20 -7.74 2.16 4.64
CA VAL A 20 -6.63 1.44 5.29
C VAL A 20 -6.04 2.23 6.45
N PHE A 21 -5.92 3.56 6.32
CA PHE A 21 -5.52 4.42 7.43
C PHE A 21 -6.48 4.29 8.63
N CYS A 22 -7.79 4.34 8.39
CA CYS A 22 -8.81 4.20 9.42
C CYS A 22 -8.75 2.83 10.11
N VAL A 23 -8.49 1.74 9.37
CA VAL A 23 -8.30 0.40 9.95
C VAL A 23 -7.10 0.36 10.89
N TYR A 24 -5.97 0.97 10.50
CA TYR A 24 -4.78 1.07 11.37
C TYR A 24 -5.05 1.92 12.61
N TRP A 25 -5.84 2.99 12.46
CA TRP A 25 -6.26 3.82 13.58
C TRP A 25 -7.16 3.05 14.55
N TRP A 26 -8.12 2.28 14.04
CA TRP A 26 -8.95 1.39 14.84
C TRP A 26 -8.12 0.35 15.60
N ASP A 27 -7.16 -0.34 14.94
CA ASP A 27 -6.29 -1.30 15.65
C ASP A 27 -5.51 -0.64 16.79
N LYS A 28 -5.15 0.64 16.64
CA LYS A 28 -4.52 1.40 17.73
C LYS A 28 -5.50 1.70 18.87
N GLN A 29 -6.74 2.11 18.58
CA GLN A 29 -7.73 2.35 19.65
C GLN A 29 -8.07 1.06 20.37
N ALA A 30 -8.31 -0.04 19.64
CA ALA A 30 -8.55 -1.35 20.23
C ALA A 30 -7.39 -1.80 21.13
N ALA A 31 -6.15 -1.48 20.77
CA ALA A 31 -4.98 -1.73 21.62
C ALA A 31 -4.97 -0.94 22.94
N ILE A 32 -5.51 0.28 22.95
CA ILE A 32 -5.59 1.15 24.12
C ILE A 32 -6.74 0.71 25.03
N GLU A 33 -7.88 0.36 24.43
CA GLU A 33 -9.12 -0.02 25.12
C GLU A 33 -9.09 -1.49 25.59
N GLY A 34 -8.12 -2.29 25.14
CA GLY A 34 -8.02 -3.72 25.48
C GLY A 34 -8.99 -4.60 24.68
N GLU A 35 -9.53 -4.07 23.60
CA GLU A 35 -10.49 -4.72 22.71
C GLU A 35 -9.82 -5.69 21.72
N TRP A 36 -10.63 -6.45 21.00
CA TRP A 36 -10.14 -7.36 19.97
C TRP A 36 -9.38 -6.61 18.86
N ARG A 37 -8.15 -7.05 18.62
CA ARG A 37 -7.21 -6.41 17.69
C ARG A 37 -7.31 -6.98 16.28
N VAL A 38 -6.98 -6.16 15.28
CA VAL A 38 -6.90 -6.61 13.89
C VAL A 38 -5.62 -7.43 13.72
N SER A 39 -5.72 -8.58 13.05
CA SER A 39 -4.55 -9.43 12.82
C SER A 39 -3.48 -8.70 11.99
N GLU A 40 -2.21 -8.95 12.28
CA GLU A 40 -1.11 -8.31 11.55
C GLU A 40 -1.10 -8.68 10.08
N ASN A 41 -1.49 -9.91 9.77
CA ASN A 41 -1.63 -10.38 8.39
C ASN A 41 -2.67 -9.55 7.64
N THR A 42 -3.84 -9.29 8.24
CA THR A 42 -4.87 -8.45 7.60
C THR A 42 -4.35 -7.05 7.30
N LEU A 43 -3.67 -6.41 8.25
CA LEU A 43 -3.08 -5.08 8.07
C LEU A 43 -2.06 -5.06 6.93
N LEU A 44 -1.17 -6.05 6.87
CA LEU A 44 -0.17 -6.18 5.82
C LEU A 44 -0.80 -6.52 4.45
N THR A 45 -1.83 -7.37 4.41
CA THR A 45 -2.58 -7.66 3.18
C THR A 45 -3.25 -6.41 2.63
N LEU A 46 -3.87 -5.59 3.47
CA LEU A 46 -4.46 -4.31 3.03
C LEU A 46 -3.42 -3.35 2.46
N ALA A 47 -2.24 -3.27 3.09
CA ALA A 47 -1.12 -2.50 2.57
C ALA A 47 -0.64 -3.04 1.21
N PHE A 48 -0.58 -4.37 1.05
CA PHE A 48 -0.18 -5.05 -0.18
C PHE A 48 -1.15 -4.84 -1.34
N LEU A 49 -2.46 -4.81 -1.08
CA LEU A 49 -3.49 -4.61 -2.11
C LEU A 49 -3.58 -3.16 -2.65
N GLY A 50 -2.71 -2.26 -2.19
CA GLY A 50 -2.65 -0.87 -2.65
C GLY A 50 -2.84 0.18 -1.55
N GLY A 51 -3.05 -0.25 -0.30
CA GLY A 51 -3.20 0.64 0.85
C GLY A 51 -1.88 1.09 1.48
N SER A 52 -0.75 0.88 0.82
CA SER A 52 0.59 1.09 1.39
C SER A 52 0.85 2.53 1.83
N LEU A 53 0.31 3.53 1.13
CA LEU A 53 0.42 4.94 1.54
C LEU A 53 -0.37 5.22 2.82
N GLY A 54 -1.60 4.72 2.91
CA GLY A 54 -2.45 4.83 4.10
C GLY A 54 -1.82 4.12 5.30
N ALA A 55 -1.32 2.91 5.10
CA ALA A 55 -0.65 2.10 6.12
C ALA A 55 0.61 2.78 6.68
N VAL A 56 1.51 3.28 5.81
CA VAL A 56 2.74 3.98 6.27
C VAL A 56 2.40 5.30 6.94
N SER A 57 1.43 6.05 6.40
CA SER A 57 0.95 7.30 7.00
C SER A 57 0.41 7.05 8.40
N ALA A 58 -0.45 6.04 8.56
CA ALA A 58 -0.98 5.64 9.85
C ALA A 58 0.12 5.19 10.82
N GLN A 59 1.05 4.35 10.36
CA GLN A 59 2.16 3.87 11.19
C GLN A 59 2.99 5.05 11.74
N ARG A 60 3.31 6.04 10.90
CA ARG A 60 4.13 7.20 11.27
C ARG A 60 3.37 8.20 12.15
N LEU A 61 2.18 8.62 11.73
CA LEU A 61 1.39 9.64 12.44
C LEU A 61 0.88 9.13 13.78
N LEU A 62 0.45 7.86 13.83
CA LEU A 62 -0.07 7.27 15.05
C LEU A 62 1.03 6.65 15.92
N ARG A 63 2.29 6.61 15.44
CA ARG A 63 3.42 5.93 16.09
C ARG A 63 3.13 4.46 16.43
N HIS A 64 2.20 3.86 15.69
CA HIS A 64 1.71 2.51 15.92
C HIS A 64 2.68 1.50 15.32
N LYS A 65 3.16 0.51 16.08
CA LYS A 65 4.02 -0.59 15.61
C LYS A 65 5.25 -0.16 14.79
N THR A 66 5.83 1.02 15.10
CA THR A 66 6.98 1.58 14.37
C THR A 66 8.31 0.88 14.60
N ARG A 67 8.41 0.02 15.62
CA ARG A 67 9.61 -0.79 15.95
C ARG A 67 9.31 -2.28 16.05
N LYS A 68 8.07 -2.70 15.76
CA LYS A 68 7.67 -4.11 15.90
C LYS A 68 8.11 -4.86 14.65
N GLU A 69 9.08 -5.73 14.80
CA GLU A 69 9.46 -6.71 13.76
C GLU A 69 8.65 -8.01 13.96
N PRO A 70 8.33 -8.75 12.88
CA PRO A 70 8.70 -8.49 11.48
C PRO A 70 7.76 -7.51 10.73
N PHE A 71 6.74 -6.98 11.40
CA PHE A 71 5.69 -6.16 10.77
C PHE A 71 6.24 -4.97 9.99
N ARG A 72 7.15 -4.19 10.59
CA ARG A 72 7.75 -3.02 9.96
C ARG A 72 8.53 -3.39 8.70
N SER A 73 9.37 -4.43 8.77
CA SER A 73 10.16 -4.85 7.62
C SER A 73 9.27 -5.28 6.46
N ILE A 74 8.22 -6.07 6.73
CA ILE A 74 7.28 -6.51 5.68
C ILE A 74 6.54 -5.30 5.08
N LEU A 75 6.07 -4.36 5.89
CA LEU A 75 5.41 -3.16 5.36
C LEU A 75 6.36 -2.33 4.48
N MET A 76 7.61 -2.16 4.89
CA MET A 76 8.61 -1.44 4.09
C MET A 76 8.92 -2.16 2.77
N THR A 77 8.97 -3.49 2.77
CA THR A 77 9.11 -4.29 1.54
C THR A 77 7.92 -4.08 0.60
N ILE A 78 6.69 -4.08 1.11
CA ILE A 78 5.47 -3.80 0.32
C ILE A 78 5.52 -2.40 -0.31
N VAL A 79 5.97 -1.40 0.44
CA VAL A 79 6.11 -0.03 -0.06
C VAL A 79 7.19 0.04 -1.14
N GLY A 80 8.34 -0.59 -0.90
CA GLY A 80 9.42 -0.68 -1.88
C GLY A 80 8.96 -1.34 -3.18
N LEU A 81 8.19 -2.44 -3.09
CA LEU A 81 7.60 -3.11 -4.24
C LEU A 81 6.69 -2.18 -5.05
N HIS A 82 5.77 -1.46 -4.40
CA HIS A 82 4.90 -0.50 -5.08
C HIS A 82 5.68 0.64 -5.76
N VAL A 83 6.73 1.15 -5.11
CA VAL A 83 7.60 2.19 -5.67
C VAL A 83 8.35 1.68 -6.90
N VAL A 84 8.91 0.47 -6.85
CA VAL A 84 9.61 -0.15 -7.98
C VAL A 84 8.65 -0.37 -9.16
N ILE A 85 7.44 -0.87 -8.90
CA ILE A 85 6.42 -1.05 -9.93
C ILE A 85 6.04 0.30 -10.55
N ALA A 86 5.79 1.32 -9.74
CA ALA A 86 5.44 2.65 -10.23
C ALA A 86 6.57 3.30 -11.03
N ALA A 87 7.82 3.14 -10.58
CA ALA A 87 8.99 3.63 -11.30
C ALA A 87 9.18 2.88 -12.63
N PHE A 88 9.03 1.56 -12.65
CA PHE A 88 9.08 0.79 -13.89
C PHE A 88 8.01 1.27 -14.88
N TRP A 89 6.77 1.48 -14.44
CA TRP A 89 5.71 2.01 -15.31
C TRP A 89 6.01 3.42 -15.85
N LEU A 90 6.61 4.29 -15.04
CA LEU A 90 6.88 5.68 -15.44
C LEU A 90 8.11 5.82 -16.36
N PHE A 91 9.15 5.03 -16.10
CA PHE A 91 10.45 5.15 -16.77
C PHE A 91 10.70 4.08 -17.84
N ALA A 92 9.88 3.02 -17.93
CA ALA A 92 10.03 2.03 -18.99
C ALA A 92 9.80 2.72 -20.36
N PRO A 93 10.79 2.71 -21.26
CA PRO A 93 10.58 3.21 -22.61
C PRO A 93 9.44 2.45 -23.28
N ALA A 94 8.62 3.17 -24.06
CA ALA A 94 7.53 2.56 -24.84
C ALA A 94 8.12 1.47 -25.75
N GLY A 95 7.93 0.20 -25.35
CA GLY A 95 8.53 -0.97 -26.02
C GLY A 95 9.29 -1.93 -25.10
N THR A 96 9.56 -1.59 -23.84
CA THR A 96 10.23 -2.53 -22.89
C THR A 96 9.43 -3.81 -22.68
N LEU A 97 8.12 -3.69 -22.51
CA LEU A 97 7.24 -4.86 -22.37
C LEU A 97 7.20 -5.70 -23.64
N ALA A 98 7.15 -5.06 -24.82
CA ALA A 98 7.20 -5.76 -26.10
C ALA A 98 8.53 -6.50 -26.30
N ARG A 99 9.66 -5.88 -25.92
CA ARG A 99 10.99 -6.50 -26.00
C ARG A 99 11.18 -7.67 -25.05
N LEU A 100 10.66 -7.58 -23.84
CA LEU A 100 10.70 -8.68 -22.87
C LEU A 100 9.87 -9.88 -23.36
N LEU A 101 8.69 -9.63 -23.92
CA LEU A 101 7.85 -10.68 -24.49
C LEU A 101 8.54 -11.36 -25.69
N THR A 102 9.19 -10.60 -26.58
CA THR A 102 9.97 -11.18 -27.70
C THR A 102 11.26 -11.90 -27.28
N LEU A 103 11.75 -11.72 -26.05
CA LEU A 103 12.94 -12.42 -25.52
C LEU A 103 12.57 -13.69 -24.72
N MET A 104 11.28 -13.85 -24.41
CA MET A 104 10.73 -15.00 -23.68
C MET A 104 10.07 -16.04 -24.60
N GLU A 105 9.97 -15.75 -25.90
CA GLU A 105 9.66 -16.69 -26.98
C GLU A 105 10.94 -17.19 -27.65
#